data_AF-A0A4U6D9J8-F1
#
_entry.id   AF-A0A4U6D9J8-F1
#
_cell.length_a   1.000
_cell.length_b   1.000
_cell.length_c   1.000
_cell.angle_alpha   90.00
_cell.angle_beta   90.00
_cell.angle_gamma   90.00
#
_symmetry.space_group_name_H-M   'P 1'
#
loop_
_entity.id
_entity.type
_entity.pdbx_description
1 polymer ?
#
loop_
_entity_poly.entity_id
_entity_poly.type
_entity_poly.pdbx_seq_one_letter_code
_entity_poly.pdbx_strand_id
1 'polypeptide(L)'
;MEILTINHPVLQTTASSTFIEANTIPILLSEMDTNHLIPVFTKDNEPLISHTDFIHVAEEVVSDFYKDEVIFPSNIRVSHPIKGRIPTAKDKPANQLEEWEKTIYYERMMFLIEIPSIRDTIDGNVLNLTIGGVKSYAQDNLYNRKGSDEHFKIFIGFKNQVCTNLCVWTDGLQANVRVKNSVQLVQEFQKLIKDFRFQNQLNLLKQFPNYSLTEHQFATLVGKCKLYQYLPVQTKREIPLLSFGDSQISTIAKDYYTDNSFCKEEDGSINLWKVYNLFTGANKSSYIDGFLPRSASASSFVYNLVEAFDKGENSWFLN
;
A
#
# COMPACT_ATOMS: atom_id res chain seq x y z
N MET A 1 -16.62 -26.97 -37.25
CA MET A 1 -15.38 -26.20 -37.07
C MET A 1 -15.80 -24.89 -36.45
N GLU A 2 -16.11 -24.94 -35.15
CA GLU A 2 -16.57 -23.78 -34.39
C GLU A 2 -15.36 -23.08 -33.80
N ILE A 3 -15.27 -21.79 -34.07
CA ILE A 3 -14.19 -20.91 -33.64
C ILE A 3 -14.43 -20.60 -32.17
N LEU A 4 -13.54 -21.12 -31.31
CA LEU A 4 -13.43 -20.75 -29.91
C LEU A 4 -13.06 -19.26 -29.81
N THR A 5 -14.05 -18.43 -29.47
CA THR A 5 -13.83 -17.05 -29.06
C THR A 5 -13.10 -17.05 -27.72
N ILE A 6 -11.91 -16.44 -27.72
CA ILE A 6 -11.04 -16.26 -26.56
C ILE A 6 -11.77 -15.34 -25.58
N ASN A 7 -12.05 -15.86 -24.38
CA ASN A 7 -12.53 -15.06 -23.26
C ASN A 7 -11.46 -14.02 -22.92
N HIS A 8 -11.78 -12.74 -23.13
CA HIS A 8 -11.06 -11.64 -22.50
C HIS A 8 -11.08 -11.83 -20.98
N PRO A 9 -9.95 -11.60 -20.27
CA PRO A 9 -9.97 -11.60 -18.82
C PRO A 9 -10.87 -10.45 -18.38
N VAL A 10 -12.06 -10.81 -17.89
CA VAL A 10 -13.03 -9.89 -17.31
C VAL A 10 -12.32 -9.21 -16.15
N LEU A 11 -12.15 -7.88 -16.23
CA LEU A 11 -11.87 -7.04 -15.05
C LEU A 11 -12.86 -7.47 -13.99
N GLN A 12 -12.39 -8.09 -12.90
CA GLN A 12 -13.24 -8.53 -11.82
C GLN A 12 -13.72 -7.30 -11.07
N THR A 13 -14.73 -6.63 -11.61
CA THR A 13 -15.53 -5.58 -10.98
C THR A 13 -16.49 -6.25 -10.01
N THR A 14 -15.96 -6.90 -8.99
CA THR A 14 -16.70 -6.97 -7.73
C THR A 14 -16.55 -5.60 -7.08
N ALA A 15 -17.65 -5.02 -6.62
CA ALA A 15 -17.69 -3.83 -5.78
C ALA A 15 -17.02 -4.06 -4.39
N SER A 16 -15.95 -4.85 -4.35
CA SER A 16 -15.04 -4.98 -3.22
C SER A 16 -14.17 -3.73 -3.19
N SER A 17 -14.07 -3.10 -2.03
CA SER A 17 -13.19 -1.97 -1.78
C SER A 17 -11.81 -2.18 -2.42
N THR A 18 -11.20 -1.11 -2.92
CA THR A 18 -9.87 -1.20 -3.50
C THR A 18 -8.81 -1.02 -2.42
N PHE A 19 -7.63 -1.64 -2.57
CA PHE A 19 -6.56 -1.53 -1.55
C PHE A 19 -5.98 -0.12 -1.41
N ILE A 20 -6.15 0.71 -2.44
CA ILE A 20 -5.85 2.14 -2.46
C ILE A 20 -6.84 2.84 -3.38
N GLU A 21 -7.37 3.98 -2.96
CA GLU A 21 -8.45 4.70 -3.64
C GLU A 21 -7.98 6.03 -4.23
N ALA A 22 -7.22 6.81 -3.46
CA ALA A 22 -6.96 8.21 -3.81
C ALA A 22 -6.16 8.39 -5.11
N ASN A 23 -6.83 8.97 -6.11
CA ASN A 23 -6.25 9.37 -7.39
C ASN A 23 -5.54 8.23 -8.14
N THR A 24 -6.01 6.99 -7.95
CA THR A 24 -5.48 5.83 -8.66
C THR A 24 -6.53 5.23 -9.59
N ILE A 25 -6.05 4.63 -10.69
CA ILE A 25 -6.87 3.81 -11.58
C ILE A 25 -6.28 2.40 -11.64
N PRO A 26 -7.13 1.36 -11.80
CA PRO A 26 -6.63 0.01 -12.04
C PRO A 26 -6.06 -0.09 -13.46
N ILE A 27 -5.05 -0.94 -13.66
CA ILE A 27 -4.50 -1.20 -14.98
C ILE A 27 -4.03 -2.65 -15.11
N LEU A 28 -4.11 -3.19 -16.32
CA LEU A 28 -3.56 -4.52 -16.63
C LEU A 28 -2.06 -4.42 -16.90
N LEU A 29 -1.32 -5.46 -16.50
CA LEU A 29 0.12 -5.51 -16.75
C LEU A 29 0.45 -5.44 -18.24
N SER A 30 -0.31 -6.17 -19.07
CA SER A 30 -0.16 -6.18 -20.53
C SER A 30 -0.38 -4.82 -21.20
N GLU A 31 -1.27 -3.99 -20.63
CA GLU A 31 -1.52 -2.63 -21.13
C GLU A 31 -0.29 -1.76 -20.92
N MET A 32 0.32 -1.83 -19.73
CA MET A 32 1.55 -1.09 -19.45
C MET A 32 2.72 -1.57 -20.30
N ASP A 33 2.81 -2.88 -20.53
CA ASP A 33 3.90 -3.48 -21.29
C ASP A 33 3.87 -3.10 -22.77
N THR A 34 2.67 -2.99 -23.35
CA THR A 34 2.51 -2.77 -24.80
C THR A 34 2.38 -1.29 -25.16
N ASN A 35 1.67 -0.51 -24.35
CA ASN A 35 1.17 0.81 -24.77
C ASN A 35 1.82 1.98 -24.03
N HIS A 36 2.63 1.74 -23.00
CA HIS A 36 3.22 2.80 -22.19
C HIS A 36 4.71 3.00 -22.45
N LEU A 37 5.14 4.25 -22.34
CA LEU A 37 6.55 4.60 -22.39
C LEU A 37 7.25 4.31 -21.05
N ILE A 38 8.58 4.22 -21.12
CA ILE A 38 9.46 4.18 -19.96
C ILE A 38 10.26 5.49 -19.98
N PRO A 39 10.33 6.25 -18.87
CA PRO A 39 11.19 7.42 -18.80
C PRO A 39 12.67 7.00 -18.96
N VAL A 40 13.48 7.92 -19.49
CA VAL A 40 14.90 7.70 -19.76
C VAL A 40 15.76 8.65 -18.93
N PHE A 41 16.99 8.23 -18.66
CA PHE A 41 18.03 9.08 -18.12
C PHE A 41 18.47 10.12 -19.16
N THR A 42 18.58 11.39 -18.80
CA THR A 42 18.87 12.45 -19.78
C THR A 42 20.31 12.45 -20.28
N LYS A 43 21.27 11.84 -19.55
CA LYS A 43 22.70 11.87 -19.94
C LYS A 43 23.07 10.87 -21.03
N ASP A 44 22.43 9.72 -21.05
CA ASP A 44 22.72 8.62 -21.97
C ASP A 44 21.49 8.07 -22.69
N ASN A 45 20.30 8.61 -22.41
CA ASN A 45 19.04 8.25 -23.05
C ASN A 45 18.64 6.77 -22.86
N GLU A 46 19.18 6.12 -21.83
CA GLU A 46 18.85 4.75 -21.46
C GLU A 46 17.61 4.70 -20.57
N PRO A 47 16.73 3.70 -20.71
CA PRO A 47 15.51 3.58 -19.91
C PRO A 47 15.81 3.27 -18.44
N LEU A 48 14.96 3.80 -17.57
CA LEU A 48 14.88 3.36 -16.17
C LEU A 48 14.35 1.91 -16.10
N ILE A 49 14.47 1.29 -14.93
CA ILE A 49 13.72 0.06 -14.64
C ILE A 49 12.23 0.40 -14.72
N SER A 50 11.52 -0.29 -15.61
CA SER A 50 10.12 -0.02 -15.86
C SER A 50 9.22 -0.50 -14.70
N HIS A 51 7.98 -0.02 -14.67
CA HIS A 51 6.97 -0.57 -13.78
C HIS A 51 6.71 -2.07 -14.05
N THR A 52 6.74 -2.49 -15.32
CA THR A 52 6.53 -3.88 -15.71
C THR A 52 7.71 -4.76 -15.29
N ASP A 53 8.95 -4.33 -15.51
CA ASP A 53 10.16 -5.03 -15.03
C ASP A 53 10.11 -5.25 -13.51
N PHE A 54 9.69 -4.23 -12.75
CA PHE A 54 9.56 -4.33 -11.30
C PHE A 54 8.54 -5.39 -10.89
N ILE A 55 7.38 -5.41 -11.54
CA ILE A 55 6.32 -6.40 -11.27
C ILE A 55 6.79 -7.80 -11.67
N HIS A 56 7.39 -7.97 -12.84
CA HIS A 56 7.89 -9.26 -13.30
C HIS A 56 8.98 -9.84 -12.39
N VAL A 57 9.92 -9.00 -11.93
CA VAL A 57 10.90 -9.40 -10.92
C VAL A 57 10.22 -9.90 -9.65
N ALA A 58 9.19 -9.20 -9.18
CA ALA A 58 8.45 -9.62 -8.00
C ALA A 58 7.68 -10.93 -8.23
N GLU A 59 6.98 -11.06 -9.35
CA GLU A 59 6.23 -12.27 -9.72
C GLU A 59 7.13 -13.49 -9.86
N GLU A 60 8.31 -13.33 -10.46
CA GLU A 60 9.32 -14.40 -10.61
C GLU A 60 9.82 -14.86 -9.24
N VAL A 61 10.26 -13.93 -8.38
CA VAL A 61 10.76 -14.26 -7.05
C VAL A 61 9.68 -14.89 -6.17
N VAL A 62 8.45 -14.36 -6.22
CA VAL A 62 7.31 -14.88 -5.47
C VAL A 62 6.94 -16.28 -5.96
N SER A 63 6.91 -16.51 -7.27
CA SER A 63 6.60 -17.82 -7.84
C SER A 63 7.68 -18.87 -7.54
N ASP A 64 8.95 -18.50 -7.54
CA ASP A 64 10.05 -19.41 -7.18
C ASP A 64 10.01 -19.78 -5.69
N PHE A 65 9.81 -18.80 -4.81
CA PHE A 65 9.79 -19.02 -3.37
C PHE A 65 8.53 -19.78 -2.90
N TYR A 66 7.37 -19.47 -3.49
CA TYR A 66 6.06 -20.03 -3.12
C TYR A 66 5.51 -20.96 -4.21
N LYS A 67 6.38 -21.75 -4.85
CA LYS A 67 6.06 -22.62 -6.01
C LYS A 67 4.91 -23.61 -5.81
N ASP A 68 4.64 -24.00 -4.57
CA ASP A 68 3.59 -24.97 -4.21
C ASP A 68 2.30 -24.28 -3.69
N GLU A 69 2.28 -22.95 -3.67
CA GLU A 69 1.16 -22.13 -3.20
C GLU A 69 0.28 -21.64 -4.35
N VAL A 70 -0.95 -21.23 -4.02
CA VAL A 70 -1.82 -20.55 -4.99
C VAL A 70 -1.45 -19.08 -4.98
N ILE A 71 -1.07 -18.55 -6.15
CA ILE A 71 -0.67 -17.16 -6.35
C ILE A 71 -1.64 -16.50 -7.32
N PHE A 72 -2.19 -15.35 -6.94
CA PHE A 72 -3.06 -14.56 -7.80
C PHE A 72 -2.27 -13.60 -8.70
N PRO A 73 -2.80 -13.24 -9.89
CA PRO A 73 -2.20 -12.22 -10.73
C PRO A 73 -2.04 -10.89 -10.01
N SER A 74 -1.01 -10.12 -10.40
CA SER A 74 -0.75 -8.80 -9.81
C SER A 74 -1.94 -7.84 -9.96
N ASN A 75 -2.39 -7.26 -8.85
CA ASN A 75 -3.37 -6.17 -8.83
C ASN A 75 -2.63 -4.83 -8.83
N ILE A 76 -2.78 -4.05 -9.90
CA ILE A 76 -1.94 -2.88 -10.18
C ILE A 76 -2.79 -1.60 -10.17
N ARG A 77 -2.26 -0.57 -9.52
CA ARG A 77 -2.86 0.76 -9.43
C ARG A 77 -1.82 1.81 -9.82
N VAL A 78 -2.20 2.71 -10.72
CA VAL A 78 -1.33 3.77 -11.23
C VAL A 78 -1.94 5.15 -11.01
N SER A 79 -1.10 6.18 -10.90
CA SER A 79 -1.52 7.58 -10.78
C SER A 79 -0.55 8.52 -11.48
N HIS A 80 -0.97 9.79 -11.61
CA HIS A 80 -0.17 10.85 -12.23
C HIS A 80 0.24 10.50 -13.68
N PRO A 81 -0.72 10.48 -14.61
CA PRO A 81 -0.42 10.21 -16.02
C PRO A 81 0.43 11.34 -16.61
N ILE A 82 1.58 10.99 -17.16
CA ILE A 82 2.45 11.88 -17.90
C ILE A 82 2.20 11.65 -19.39
N LYS A 83 1.57 12.64 -20.02
CA LYS A 83 1.15 12.57 -21.42
C LYS A 83 2.13 13.31 -22.31
N GLY A 84 2.73 12.60 -23.25
CA GLY A 84 3.55 13.15 -24.32
C GLY A 84 2.76 13.25 -25.63
N ARG A 85 3.47 13.66 -26.68
CA ARG A 85 2.93 13.80 -28.05
C ARG A 85 3.94 13.21 -29.02
N ILE A 86 3.45 12.58 -30.09
CA ILE A 86 4.31 12.22 -31.21
C ILE A 86 4.90 13.48 -31.88
N PRO A 87 6.07 13.41 -32.52
CA PRO A 87 6.75 14.59 -33.06
C PRO A 87 5.92 15.42 -34.04
N THR A 88 5.10 14.77 -34.87
CA THR A 88 4.24 15.42 -35.87
C THR A 88 3.07 16.19 -35.25
N ALA A 89 2.73 15.92 -33.99
CA ALA A 89 1.63 16.54 -33.26
C ALA A 89 2.10 17.54 -32.17
N LYS A 90 3.40 17.85 -32.11
CA LYS A 90 4.00 18.65 -31.02
C LYS A 90 3.31 19.99 -30.78
N ASP A 91 2.94 20.70 -31.86
CA ASP A 91 2.33 22.03 -31.80
C ASP A 91 0.79 22.01 -31.83
N LYS A 92 0.17 20.82 -31.94
CA LYS A 92 -1.30 20.70 -31.97
C LYS A 92 -1.91 21.14 -30.63
N PRO A 93 -2.99 21.95 -30.63
CA PRO A 93 -3.77 22.22 -29.43
C PRO A 93 -4.25 20.94 -28.74
N ALA A 94 -4.29 20.91 -27.41
CA ALA A 94 -4.60 19.70 -26.65
C ALA A 94 -5.99 19.10 -26.95
N ASN A 95 -6.96 19.96 -27.29
CA ASN A 95 -8.31 19.57 -27.69
C ASN A 95 -8.42 19.04 -29.13
N GLN A 96 -7.33 19.11 -29.92
CA GLN A 96 -7.24 18.62 -31.30
C GLN A 96 -6.29 17.41 -31.42
N LEU A 97 -5.77 16.90 -30.30
CA LEU A 97 -4.92 15.71 -30.28
C LEU A 97 -5.77 14.44 -30.33
N GLU A 98 -5.53 13.65 -31.36
CA GLU A 98 -6.07 12.30 -31.44
C GLU A 98 -5.39 11.37 -30.41
N GLU A 99 -6.04 10.27 -30.05
CA GLU A 99 -5.51 9.39 -29.00
C GLU A 99 -4.20 8.71 -29.41
N TRP A 100 -4.09 8.30 -30.68
CA TRP A 100 -2.87 7.70 -31.25
C TRP A 100 -1.69 8.69 -31.33
N GLU A 101 -1.95 9.99 -31.19
CA GLU A 101 -0.92 11.02 -31.17
C GLU A 101 -0.34 11.26 -29.77
N LYS A 102 -0.97 10.68 -28.75
CA LYS A 102 -0.56 10.81 -27.36
C LYS A 102 0.30 9.62 -26.99
N THR A 103 1.35 9.91 -26.25
CA THR A 103 2.10 8.87 -25.52
C THR A 103 1.81 9.01 -24.04
N ILE A 104 1.91 7.92 -23.30
CA ILE A 104 1.63 7.94 -21.87
C ILE A 104 2.60 7.06 -21.11
N TYR A 105 2.98 7.52 -19.94
CA TYR A 105 3.42 6.66 -18.84
C TYR A 105 2.83 7.20 -17.55
N TYR A 106 2.84 6.40 -16.49
CA TYR A 106 2.40 6.85 -15.17
C TYR A 106 3.62 7.14 -14.32
N GLU A 107 3.63 8.27 -13.62
CA GLU A 107 4.73 8.61 -12.72
C GLU A 107 4.80 7.66 -11.53
N ARG A 108 3.64 7.17 -11.03
CA ARG A 108 3.56 6.36 -9.82
C ARG A 108 2.74 5.10 -10.04
N MET A 109 3.24 3.99 -9.53
CA MET A 109 2.61 2.67 -9.58
C MET A 109 2.73 1.98 -8.23
N MET A 110 1.67 1.29 -7.84
CA MET A 110 1.65 0.35 -6.72
C MET A 110 1.00 -0.96 -7.17
N PHE A 111 1.56 -2.10 -6.78
CA PHE A 111 1.00 -3.40 -7.09
C PHE A 111 0.98 -4.33 -5.88
N LEU A 112 0.11 -5.34 -5.94
CA LEU A 112 -0.02 -6.42 -4.97
C LEU A 112 -0.04 -7.78 -5.67
N ILE A 113 0.66 -8.75 -5.11
CA ILE A 113 0.59 -10.17 -5.41
C ILE A 113 0.05 -10.86 -4.17
N GLU A 114 -1.12 -11.49 -4.29
CA GLU A 114 -1.77 -12.18 -3.17
C GLU A 114 -1.49 -13.69 -3.24
N ILE A 115 -1.22 -14.27 -2.07
CA ILE A 115 -0.99 -15.71 -1.90
C ILE A 115 -2.10 -16.24 -0.98
N PRO A 116 -3.32 -16.47 -1.49
CA PRO A 116 -4.50 -16.81 -0.68
C PRO A 116 -4.41 -18.13 0.08
N SER A 117 -3.53 -19.04 -0.32
CA SER A 117 -3.30 -20.30 0.40
C SER A 117 -2.58 -20.09 1.73
N ILE A 118 -1.78 -19.02 1.84
CA ILE A 118 -1.18 -18.58 3.11
C ILE A 118 -2.10 -17.53 3.73
N ARG A 119 -2.96 -17.96 4.66
CA ARG A 119 -3.98 -17.12 5.28
C ARG A 119 -4.23 -17.47 6.74
N ASP A 120 -4.83 -16.53 7.46
CA ASP A 120 -5.32 -16.72 8.82
C ASP A 120 -6.62 -15.93 9.02
N THR A 121 -7.31 -16.16 10.14
CA THR A 121 -8.54 -15.45 10.50
C THR A 121 -8.37 -14.71 11.81
N ILE A 122 -8.72 -13.42 11.83
CA ILE A 122 -8.63 -12.55 13.00
C ILE A 122 -9.97 -11.86 13.17
N ASP A 123 -10.62 -12.08 14.31
CA ASP A 123 -11.95 -11.53 14.61
C ASP A 123 -12.99 -11.79 13.49
N GLY A 124 -12.91 -12.98 12.88
CA GLY A 124 -13.76 -13.37 11.74
C GLY A 124 -13.33 -12.82 10.37
N ASN A 125 -12.32 -11.96 10.30
CA ASN A 125 -11.76 -11.46 9.04
C ASN A 125 -10.65 -12.38 8.51
N VAL A 126 -10.81 -12.88 7.29
CA VAL A 126 -9.76 -13.62 6.58
C VAL A 126 -8.67 -12.67 6.08
N LEU A 127 -7.42 -12.98 6.40
CA LEU A 127 -6.24 -12.25 5.96
C LEU A 127 -5.40 -13.13 5.03
N ASN A 128 -5.10 -12.66 3.83
CA ASN A 128 -4.21 -13.37 2.90
C ASN A 128 -2.83 -12.73 2.91
N LEU A 129 -1.77 -13.53 2.86
CA LEU A 129 -0.41 -13.04 2.65
C LEU A 129 -0.37 -12.24 1.33
N THR A 130 0.29 -11.09 1.37
CA THR A 130 0.36 -10.18 0.23
C THR A 130 1.75 -9.58 0.16
N ILE A 131 2.33 -9.60 -1.04
CA ILE A 131 3.64 -9.02 -1.37
C ILE A 131 3.41 -7.94 -2.40
N GLY A 132 4.18 -6.86 -2.37
CA GLY A 132 3.98 -5.79 -3.34
C GLY A 132 5.09 -4.77 -3.34
N GLY A 133 4.88 -3.75 -4.16
CA GLY A 133 5.85 -2.70 -4.33
C GLY A 133 5.24 -1.38 -4.78
N VAL A 134 6.00 -0.31 -4.56
CA VAL A 134 5.71 1.04 -5.03
C VAL A 134 6.92 1.53 -5.82
N LYS A 135 6.65 2.03 -7.02
CA LYS A 135 7.61 2.76 -7.83
C LYS A 135 7.07 4.14 -8.16
N SER A 136 7.90 5.15 -7.97
CA SER A 136 7.62 6.53 -8.35
C SER A 136 8.83 7.07 -9.09
N TYR A 137 8.66 7.47 -10.34
CA TYR A 137 9.74 8.07 -11.14
C TYR A 137 10.13 9.47 -10.63
N ALA A 138 9.24 10.13 -9.87
CA ALA A 138 9.57 11.41 -9.21
C ALA A 138 10.63 11.26 -8.10
N GLN A 139 10.88 10.03 -7.62
CA GLN A 139 11.92 9.77 -6.64
C GLN A 139 13.29 9.54 -7.27
N ASP A 140 13.35 9.34 -8.60
CA ASP A 140 14.61 9.17 -9.31
C ASP A 140 15.14 10.49 -9.85
N ASN A 141 16.46 10.59 -9.87
CA ASN A 141 17.12 11.70 -10.54
C ASN A 141 17.32 11.34 -12.02
N LEU A 142 16.39 11.77 -12.87
CA LEU A 142 16.45 11.54 -14.32
C LEU A 142 17.65 12.23 -14.99
N TYR A 143 18.30 13.20 -14.34
CA TYR A 143 19.52 13.85 -14.84
C TYR A 143 20.79 12.99 -14.70
N ASN A 144 20.65 11.75 -14.25
CA ASN A 144 21.72 10.78 -14.16
C ASN A 144 21.87 9.98 -15.47
N ARG A 145 22.54 8.83 -15.38
CA ARG A 145 22.83 7.86 -16.45
C ARG A 145 22.50 6.46 -15.94
N LYS A 146 22.36 5.48 -16.82
CA LYS A 146 22.10 4.07 -16.44
C LYS A 146 23.16 3.55 -15.46
N GLY A 147 22.70 2.72 -14.53
CA GLY A 147 23.52 2.22 -13.42
C GLY A 147 23.64 3.19 -12.24
N SER A 148 22.89 4.30 -12.24
CA SER A 148 22.66 5.12 -11.05
C SER A 148 21.55 4.53 -10.19
N ASP A 149 21.45 4.99 -8.94
CA ASP A 149 20.44 4.48 -8.02
C ASP A 149 19.03 4.90 -8.47
N GLU A 150 18.16 3.91 -8.60
CA GLU A 150 16.71 4.01 -8.82
C GLU A 150 15.99 3.58 -7.52
N HIS A 151 14.88 4.25 -7.18
CA HIS A 151 14.22 4.14 -5.88
C HIS A 151 12.94 3.31 -5.94
N PHE A 152 12.82 2.39 -4.99
CA PHE A 152 11.68 1.50 -4.85
C PHE A 152 11.25 1.42 -3.38
N LYS A 153 10.01 1.00 -3.18
CA LYS A 153 9.55 0.46 -1.90
C LYS A 153 9.03 -0.93 -2.15
N ILE A 154 9.41 -1.89 -1.32
CA ILE A 154 8.88 -3.25 -1.37
C ILE A 154 8.34 -3.63 0.00
N PHE A 155 7.33 -4.48 0.02
CA PHE A 155 6.72 -4.92 1.26
C PHE A 155 6.11 -6.31 1.16
N ILE A 156 5.91 -6.90 2.32
CA ILE A 156 5.20 -8.14 2.58
C ILE A 156 4.36 -7.94 3.84
N GLY A 157 3.15 -8.46 3.84
CA GLY A 157 2.20 -8.30 4.94
C GLY A 157 0.92 -9.06 4.62
N PHE A 158 -0.20 -8.55 5.11
CA PHE A 158 -1.50 -9.21 4.90
C PHE A 158 -2.54 -8.25 4.32
N LYS A 159 -3.42 -8.75 3.46
CA LYS A 159 -4.62 -8.03 3.00
C LYS A 159 -5.85 -8.61 3.69
N ASN A 160 -6.60 -7.75 4.40
CA ASN A 160 -7.89 -8.11 4.98
C ASN A 160 -8.93 -8.27 3.86
N GLN A 161 -9.52 -9.45 3.71
CA GLN A 161 -10.44 -9.73 2.60
C GLN A 161 -11.81 -9.06 2.75
N VAL A 162 -12.20 -8.66 3.97
CA VAL A 162 -13.50 -7.99 4.19
C VAL A 162 -13.49 -6.56 3.66
N CYS A 163 -12.37 -5.86 3.83
CA CYS A 163 -12.26 -4.43 3.53
C CYS A 163 -11.06 -4.08 2.68
N THR A 164 -10.30 -5.05 2.19
CA THR A 164 -9.06 -4.86 1.40
C THR A 164 -8.02 -3.94 2.04
N ASN A 165 -8.09 -3.73 3.35
CA ASN A 165 -7.09 -2.98 4.11
C ASN A 165 -5.76 -3.73 4.07
N LEU A 166 -4.67 -3.00 3.87
CA LEU A 166 -3.32 -3.56 3.88
C LEU A 166 -2.69 -3.44 5.27
N CYS A 167 -2.48 -4.61 5.88
CA CYS A 167 -1.83 -4.79 7.16
C CYS A 167 -0.32 -4.98 6.94
N VAL A 168 0.39 -3.87 6.80
CA VAL A 168 1.85 -3.86 6.59
C VAL A 168 2.52 -3.33 7.85
N TRP A 169 3.58 -4.00 8.28
CA TRP A 169 4.36 -3.68 9.48
C TRP A 169 5.77 -3.23 9.09
N THR A 170 6.52 -2.70 10.05
CA THR A 170 7.88 -2.19 9.82
C THR A 170 8.87 -3.28 9.42
N ASP A 171 8.74 -4.48 9.97
CA ASP A 171 9.53 -5.67 9.62
C ASP A 171 9.17 -6.25 8.25
N GLY A 172 7.94 -5.99 7.78
CA GLY A 172 7.47 -6.31 6.45
C GLY A 172 7.65 -5.21 5.40
N LEU A 173 8.31 -4.08 5.73
CA LEU A 173 8.42 -2.92 4.83
C LEU A 173 9.88 -2.47 4.64
N GLN A 174 10.33 -2.44 3.38
CA GLN A 174 11.56 -1.74 2.98
C GLN A 174 11.19 -0.47 2.20
N ALA A 175 11.16 0.67 2.90
CA ALA A 175 10.66 1.93 2.36
C ALA A 175 11.67 2.74 1.52
N ASN A 176 12.94 2.32 1.44
CA ASN A 176 14.01 3.01 0.74
C ASN A 176 14.97 2.00 0.08
N VAL A 177 14.44 1.22 -0.86
CA VAL A 177 15.23 0.32 -1.69
C VAL A 177 15.88 1.12 -2.81
N ARG A 178 17.20 1.00 -2.95
CA ARG A 178 17.98 1.68 -3.99
C ARG A 178 18.74 0.64 -4.78
N VAL A 179 18.41 0.53 -6.06
CA VAL A 179 18.99 -0.47 -6.96
C VAL A 179 19.43 0.18 -8.25
N LYS A 180 20.42 -0.43 -8.90
CA LYS A 180 20.99 0.04 -10.17
C LYS A 180 20.55 -0.80 -11.36
N ASN A 181 19.99 -1.98 -11.09
CA ASN A 181 19.55 -2.96 -12.07
C ASN A 181 18.58 -3.97 -11.43
N SER A 182 17.90 -4.74 -12.27
CA SER A 182 16.90 -5.74 -11.86
C SER A 182 17.48 -6.88 -11.01
N VAL A 183 18.77 -7.21 -11.16
CA VAL A 183 19.41 -8.27 -10.35
C VAL A 183 19.46 -7.87 -8.87
N GLN A 184 19.78 -6.61 -8.59
CA GLN A 184 19.73 -6.10 -7.21
C GLN A 184 18.29 -6.07 -6.68
N LEU A 185 17.30 -5.79 -7.54
CA LEU A 185 15.89 -5.81 -7.15
C LEU A 185 15.42 -7.22 -6.79
N VAL A 186 15.84 -8.24 -7.53
CA VAL A 186 15.65 -9.66 -7.18
C VAL A 186 16.22 -9.95 -5.79
N GLN A 187 17.44 -9.50 -5.51
CA GLN A 187 18.09 -9.73 -4.21
C GLN A 187 17.32 -9.08 -3.05
N GLU A 188 16.79 -7.87 -3.22
CA GLU A 188 16.00 -7.19 -2.20
C GLU A 188 14.67 -7.90 -1.92
N PHE A 189 13.96 -8.39 -2.95
CA PHE A 189 12.77 -9.23 -2.74
C PHE A 189 13.09 -10.55 -2.05
N GLN A 190 14.14 -11.26 -2.50
CA GLN A 190 14.57 -12.51 -1.88
C GLN A 190 14.91 -12.30 -0.40
N LYS A 191 15.61 -11.22 -0.07
CA LYS A 191 15.94 -10.84 1.31
C LYS A 191 14.68 -10.57 2.11
N LEU A 192 13.79 -9.72 1.61
CA LEU A 192 12.53 -9.39 2.29
C LEU A 192 11.72 -10.64 2.62
N ILE A 193 11.54 -11.54 1.64
CA ILE A 193 10.74 -12.76 1.81
C ILE A 193 11.41 -13.73 2.80
N LYS A 194 12.73 -13.90 2.72
CA LYS A 194 13.49 -14.79 3.62
C LYS A 194 13.52 -14.29 5.07
N ASP A 195 13.55 -12.98 5.26
CA ASP A 195 13.64 -12.37 6.59
C ASP A 195 12.27 -12.27 7.27
N PHE A 196 11.19 -12.16 6.48
CA PHE A 196 9.84 -12.00 7.02
C PHE A 196 9.36 -13.24 7.78
N ARG A 197 8.76 -13.01 8.95
CA ARG A 197 8.23 -14.06 9.83
C ARG A 197 6.73 -13.84 9.99
N PHE A 198 5.97 -14.32 9.01
CA PHE A 198 4.53 -14.08 8.94
C PHE A 198 3.78 -14.52 10.21
N GLN A 199 4.22 -15.59 10.88
CA GLN A 199 3.60 -16.07 12.12
C GLN A 199 3.71 -15.06 13.27
N ASN A 200 4.81 -14.31 13.35
CA ASN A 200 4.99 -13.30 14.38
C ASN A 200 3.96 -12.18 14.19
N GLN A 201 3.83 -11.67 12.97
CA GLN A 201 2.84 -10.63 12.67
C GLN A 201 1.41 -11.11 12.94
N LEU A 202 1.06 -12.34 12.52
CA LEU A 202 -0.26 -12.92 12.79
C LEU A 202 -0.55 -13.05 14.29
N ASN A 203 0.43 -13.51 15.07
CA ASN A 203 0.29 -13.63 16.52
C ASN A 203 0.07 -12.27 17.20
N LEU A 204 0.68 -11.20 16.69
CA LEU A 204 0.44 -9.84 17.20
C LEU A 204 -0.97 -9.36 16.85
N LEU A 205 -1.39 -9.53 15.60
CA LEU A 205 -2.73 -9.12 15.17
C LEU A 205 -3.84 -9.90 15.91
N LYS A 206 -3.61 -11.18 16.24
CA LYS A 206 -4.53 -12.01 17.05
C LYS A 206 -4.73 -11.51 18.48
N GLN A 207 -3.84 -10.64 18.99
CA GLN A 207 -4.01 -10.03 20.32
C GLN A 207 -4.98 -8.86 20.29
N PHE A 208 -5.09 -8.14 19.17
CA PHE A 208 -5.84 -6.88 19.09
C PHE A 208 -7.31 -7.00 19.53
N PRO A 209 -8.07 -8.06 19.17
CA PRO A 209 -9.45 -8.21 19.61
C PRO A 209 -9.62 -8.35 21.14
N ASN A 210 -8.56 -8.70 21.87
CA ASN A 210 -8.62 -8.93 23.31
C ASN A 210 -8.59 -7.63 24.14
N TYR A 211 -8.38 -6.49 23.50
CA TYR A 211 -8.32 -5.18 24.15
C TYR A 211 -9.39 -4.26 23.55
N SER A 212 -10.06 -3.51 24.41
CA SER A 212 -11.12 -2.59 24.00
C SER A 212 -10.96 -1.21 24.62
N LEU A 213 -11.35 -0.21 23.85
CA LEU A 213 -11.50 1.17 24.31
C LEU A 213 -12.97 1.41 24.67
N THR A 214 -13.21 2.11 25.76
CA THR A 214 -14.52 2.73 26.00
C THR A 214 -14.76 3.86 25.01
N GLU A 215 -16.02 4.29 24.84
CA GLU A 215 -16.36 5.45 24.01
C GLU A 215 -15.56 6.70 24.42
N HIS A 216 -15.40 6.93 25.73
CA HIS A 216 -14.60 8.04 26.25
C HIS A 216 -13.13 7.94 25.84
N GLN A 217 -12.51 6.76 25.99
CA GLN A 217 -11.13 6.53 25.57
C GLN A 217 -10.95 6.72 24.06
N PHE A 218 -11.91 6.26 23.24
CA PHE A 218 -11.87 6.46 21.80
C PHE A 218 -12.01 7.95 21.43
N ALA A 219 -12.92 8.69 22.08
CA ALA A 219 -13.07 10.12 21.86
C ALA A 219 -11.77 10.89 22.22
N THR A 220 -11.15 10.53 23.36
CA THR A 220 -9.85 11.06 23.78
C THR A 220 -8.76 10.74 22.76
N LEU A 221 -8.69 9.49 22.28
CA LEU A 221 -7.77 9.05 21.23
C LEU A 221 -7.86 9.92 19.98
N VAL A 222 -9.07 10.11 19.44
CA VAL A 222 -9.30 10.94 18.25
C VAL A 222 -8.88 12.40 18.50
N GLY A 223 -9.24 12.96 19.66
CA GLY A 223 -8.84 14.31 20.04
C GLY A 223 -7.32 14.48 20.11
N LYS A 224 -6.63 13.52 20.73
CA LYS A 224 -5.16 13.48 20.84
C LYS A 224 -4.49 13.32 19.49
N CYS A 225 -5.03 12.49 18.60
CA CYS A 225 -4.56 12.39 17.21
C CYS A 225 -4.63 13.74 16.48
N LYS A 226 -5.70 14.52 16.65
CA LYS A 226 -5.80 15.87 16.06
C LYS A 226 -4.79 16.85 16.67
N LEU A 227 -4.55 16.76 17.98
CA LEU A 227 -3.56 17.60 18.68
C LEU A 227 -2.11 17.22 18.34
N TYR A 228 -1.86 15.96 17.97
CA TYR A 228 -0.54 15.40 17.74
C TYR A 228 0.32 16.28 16.83
N GLN A 229 -0.23 16.74 15.70
CA GLN A 229 0.52 17.54 14.73
C GLN A 229 1.02 18.89 15.27
N TYR A 230 0.38 19.42 16.32
CA TYR A 230 0.73 20.69 16.95
C TYR A 230 1.65 20.54 18.17
N LEU A 231 1.99 19.31 18.56
CA LEU A 231 2.88 19.09 19.69
C LEU A 231 4.30 19.61 19.42
N PRO A 232 4.99 20.13 20.46
CA PRO A 232 6.41 20.44 20.39
C PRO A 232 7.24 19.23 19.96
N VAL A 233 8.33 19.47 19.24
CA VAL A 233 9.21 18.41 18.72
C VAL A 233 9.76 17.51 19.84
N GLN A 234 10.03 18.08 21.02
CA GLN A 234 10.54 17.35 22.18
C GLN A 234 9.52 16.30 22.67
N THR A 235 8.28 16.72 22.92
CA THR A 235 7.19 15.83 23.33
C THR A 235 6.90 14.77 22.28
N LYS A 236 6.94 15.12 20.99
CA LYS A 236 6.73 14.15 19.89
C LYS A 236 7.72 13.00 19.87
N ARG A 237 8.94 13.19 20.38
CA ARG A 237 9.97 12.13 20.41
C ARG A 237 9.70 11.07 21.47
N GLU A 238 8.90 11.40 22.48
CA GLU A 238 8.58 10.52 23.60
C GLU A 238 7.27 9.74 23.40
N ILE A 239 6.53 10.05 22.34
CA ILE A 239 5.25 9.43 22.01
C ILE A 239 5.33 8.65 20.68
N PRO A 240 4.52 7.59 20.51
CA PRO A 240 4.47 6.85 19.25
C PRO A 240 4.26 7.75 18.04
N LEU A 241 4.97 7.44 16.95
CA LEU A 241 4.87 8.19 15.69
C LEU A 241 3.48 7.98 15.06
N LEU A 242 2.75 9.09 14.88
CA LEU A 242 1.49 9.11 14.15
C LEU A 242 1.67 9.82 12.80
N SER A 243 1.56 9.06 11.71
CA SER A 243 1.76 9.58 10.34
C SER A 243 0.46 10.00 9.64
N PHE A 244 -0.63 10.10 10.38
CA PHE A 244 -1.98 10.42 9.88
C PHE A 244 -2.29 11.91 9.99
N GLY A 245 -2.84 12.48 8.93
CA GLY A 245 -3.27 13.88 8.88
C GLY A 245 -4.74 14.05 9.26
N ASP A 246 -5.17 15.30 9.35
CA ASP A 246 -6.50 15.66 9.86
C ASP A 246 -7.67 15.03 9.07
N SER A 247 -7.52 14.89 7.74
CA SER A 247 -8.55 14.26 6.90
C SER A 247 -8.73 12.77 7.23
N GLN A 248 -7.63 12.04 7.46
CA GLN A 248 -7.71 10.63 7.84
C GLN A 248 -8.28 10.48 9.26
N ILE A 249 -7.86 11.32 10.21
CA ILE A 249 -8.41 11.30 11.57
C ILE A 249 -9.92 11.62 11.57
N SER A 250 -10.36 12.55 10.73
CA SER A 250 -11.79 12.86 10.57
C SER A 250 -12.57 11.69 9.95
N THR A 251 -11.94 10.94 9.04
CA THR A 251 -12.50 9.71 8.47
C THR A 251 -12.66 8.65 9.55
N ILE A 252 -11.64 8.41 10.37
CA ILE A 252 -11.70 7.46 11.51
C ILE A 252 -12.84 7.82 12.48
N ALA A 253 -12.98 9.11 12.82
CA ALA A 253 -14.03 9.58 13.73
C ALA A 253 -15.45 9.34 13.16
N LYS A 254 -15.63 9.54 11.85
CA LYS A 254 -16.89 9.27 11.15
C LYS A 254 -17.17 7.76 11.09
N ASP A 255 -16.15 6.98 10.73
CA ASP A 255 -16.27 5.55 10.47
C ASP A 255 -16.46 4.75 11.77
N TYR A 256 -16.02 5.26 12.92
CA TYR A 256 -16.39 4.75 14.24
C TYR A 256 -17.92 4.63 14.45
N TYR A 257 -18.72 5.51 13.84
CA TYR A 257 -20.19 5.45 13.89
C TYR A 257 -20.84 4.80 12.67
N THR A 258 -20.17 4.82 11.51
CA THR A 258 -20.82 4.55 10.22
C THR A 258 -20.20 3.43 9.40
N ASP A 259 -19.03 2.91 9.79
CA ASP A 259 -18.43 1.75 9.12
C ASP A 259 -19.28 0.51 9.34
N ASN A 260 -19.42 -0.34 8.33
CA ASN A 260 -20.29 -1.52 8.40
C ASN A 260 -19.65 -2.70 9.14
N SER A 261 -18.31 -2.75 9.23
CA SER A 261 -17.56 -3.90 9.74
C SER A 261 -16.75 -3.59 10.99
N PHE A 262 -16.33 -2.33 11.16
CA PHE A 262 -15.38 -1.92 12.20
C PHE A 262 -15.88 -0.74 13.04
N CYS A 263 -17.19 -0.44 13.01
CA CYS A 263 -17.78 0.53 13.93
C CYS A 263 -17.87 0.00 15.36
N LYS A 264 -18.17 0.92 16.27
CA LYS A 264 -18.37 0.66 17.70
C LYS A 264 -19.45 -0.38 17.97
N GLU A 265 -19.38 -1.00 19.15
CA GLU A 265 -20.44 -1.83 19.70
C GLU A 265 -21.64 -0.98 20.18
N GLU A 266 -22.73 -1.65 20.56
CA GLU A 266 -23.94 -1.01 21.07
C GLU A 266 -23.66 -0.14 22.30
N ASP A 267 -22.80 -0.60 23.21
CA ASP A 267 -22.38 0.12 24.42
C ASP A 267 -21.36 1.25 24.16
N GLY A 268 -20.97 1.46 22.90
CA GLY A 268 -19.99 2.46 22.50
C GLY A 268 -18.53 2.01 22.62
N SER A 269 -18.26 0.80 23.11
CA SER A 269 -16.90 0.26 23.11
C SER A 269 -16.42 -0.10 21.71
N ILE A 270 -15.10 -0.21 21.52
CA ILE A 270 -14.50 -0.68 20.27
C ILE A 270 -13.21 -1.43 20.56
N ASN A 271 -13.06 -2.64 20.01
CA ASN A 271 -11.84 -3.43 20.18
C ASN A 271 -10.68 -2.87 19.33
N LEU A 272 -9.42 -3.17 19.69
CA LEU A 272 -8.27 -2.61 18.99
C LEU A 272 -8.10 -3.16 17.56
N TRP A 273 -8.70 -4.31 17.24
CA TRP A 273 -8.73 -4.83 15.87
C TRP A 273 -9.59 -3.96 14.96
N LYS A 274 -10.77 -3.56 15.43
CA LYS A 274 -11.65 -2.60 14.76
C LYS A 274 -10.98 -1.23 14.65
N VAL A 275 -10.37 -0.73 15.73
CA VAL A 275 -9.59 0.54 15.68
C VAL A 275 -8.50 0.46 14.60
N TYR A 276 -7.70 -0.61 14.58
CA TYR A 276 -6.68 -0.82 13.54
C TYR A 276 -7.26 -0.79 12.12
N ASN A 277 -8.42 -1.40 11.92
CA ASN A 277 -9.09 -1.39 10.61
C ASN A 277 -9.69 -0.03 10.25
N LEU A 278 -10.10 0.81 11.21
CA LEU A 278 -10.46 2.21 10.93
C LEU A 278 -9.25 3.01 10.45
N PHE A 279 -8.07 2.84 11.08
CA PHE A 279 -6.85 3.52 10.65
C PHE A 279 -6.38 3.07 9.27
N THR A 280 -6.32 1.75 9.03
CA THR A 280 -5.91 1.21 7.73
C THR A 280 -6.96 1.46 6.64
N GLY A 281 -8.24 1.53 7.00
CA GLY A 281 -9.32 1.96 6.11
C GLY A 281 -9.18 3.41 5.68
N ALA A 282 -8.99 4.33 6.62
CA ALA A 282 -8.73 5.73 6.32
C ALA A 282 -7.47 5.94 5.47
N ASN A 283 -6.48 5.05 5.58
CA ASN A 283 -5.25 5.11 4.77
C ASN A 283 -5.48 4.87 3.28
N LYS A 284 -6.59 4.26 2.84
CA LYS A 284 -6.89 4.09 1.39
C LYS A 284 -7.02 5.40 0.64
N SER A 285 -7.39 6.47 1.35
CA SER A 285 -7.44 7.84 0.83
C SER A 285 -6.06 8.50 0.69
N SER A 286 -4.97 7.79 1.05
CA SER A 286 -3.61 8.28 0.88
C SER A 286 -3.11 8.13 -0.55
N TYR A 287 -2.34 9.12 -1.01
CA TYR A 287 -1.50 8.97 -2.19
C TYR A 287 -0.51 7.81 -2.02
N ILE A 288 -0.17 7.16 -3.14
CA ILE A 288 0.77 6.03 -3.24
C ILE A 288 2.04 6.26 -2.41
N ASP A 289 2.66 7.45 -2.48
CA ASP A 289 3.93 7.73 -1.81
C ASP A 289 3.86 7.61 -0.27
N GLY A 290 2.73 8.02 0.31
CA GLY A 290 2.52 8.03 1.76
C GLY A 290 1.81 6.79 2.29
N PHE A 291 1.29 5.93 1.41
CA PHE A 291 0.44 4.80 1.79
C PHE A 291 1.18 3.79 2.70
N LEU A 292 2.30 3.23 2.23
CA LEU A 292 3.02 2.19 2.98
C LEU A 292 3.60 2.68 4.32
N PRO A 293 4.26 3.85 4.41
CA PRO A 293 4.71 4.38 5.70
C PRO A 293 3.55 4.59 6.69
N ARG A 294 2.38 5.03 6.21
CA ARG A 294 1.19 5.17 7.06
C ARG A 294 0.62 3.83 7.50
N SER A 295 0.62 2.80 6.65
CA SER A 295 0.23 1.45 7.04
C SER A 295 1.12 0.91 8.16
N ALA A 296 2.44 1.05 8.03
CA ALA A 296 3.37 0.67 9.09
C ALA A 296 3.16 1.49 10.38
N SER A 297 2.94 2.81 10.25
CA SER A 297 2.63 3.70 11.38
C SER A 297 1.34 3.29 12.11
N ALA A 298 0.28 2.88 11.40
CA ALA A 298 -0.95 2.38 12.03
C ALA A 298 -0.71 1.10 12.83
N SER A 299 0.05 0.16 12.26
CA SER A 299 0.40 -1.10 12.92
C SER A 299 1.18 -0.87 14.21
N SER A 300 2.24 -0.07 14.13
CA SER A 300 3.03 0.30 15.31
C SER A 300 2.21 1.08 16.34
N PHE A 301 1.36 2.01 15.89
CA PHE A 301 0.53 2.81 16.78
C PHE A 301 -0.44 1.96 17.61
N VAL A 302 -1.20 1.07 16.97
CA VAL A 302 -2.16 0.22 17.69
C VAL A 302 -1.43 -0.80 18.58
N TYR A 303 -0.31 -1.33 18.13
CA TYR A 303 0.51 -2.21 18.98
C TYR A 303 1.03 -1.50 20.23
N ASN A 304 1.42 -0.23 20.14
CA ASN A 304 1.80 0.54 21.33
C ASN A 304 0.63 0.74 22.31
N LEU A 305 -0.62 0.77 21.84
CA LEU A 305 -1.78 0.78 22.73
C LEU A 305 -1.93 -0.55 23.46
N VAL A 306 -1.73 -1.68 22.78
CA VAL A 306 -1.70 -3.01 23.42
C VAL A 306 -0.64 -3.06 24.52
N GLU A 307 0.59 -2.62 24.22
CA GLU A 307 1.66 -2.59 25.22
C GLU A 307 1.33 -1.70 26.42
N ALA A 308 0.66 -0.56 26.21
CA ALA A 308 0.24 0.32 27.29
C ALA A 308 -0.80 -0.36 28.19
N PHE A 309 -1.75 -1.11 27.61
CA PHE A 309 -2.70 -1.91 28.39
C PHE A 309 -2.01 -3.00 29.21
N ASP A 310 -1.08 -3.74 28.61
CA ASP A 310 -0.37 -4.83 29.29
C ASP A 310 0.51 -4.37 30.44
N LYS A 311 1.19 -3.22 30.27
CA LYS A 311 2.07 -2.65 31.30
C LYS A 311 1.31 -1.86 32.37
N GLY A 312 0.00 -1.63 32.17
CA GLY A 312 -0.78 -0.68 32.97
C GLY A 312 -0.22 0.75 32.89
N GLU A 313 0.47 1.07 31.79
CA GLU A 313 1.13 2.35 31.58
C GLU A 313 0.17 3.36 30.95
N ASN A 314 0.38 4.63 31.30
CA ASN A 314 -0.41 5.73 30.76
C ASN A 314 0.01 6.07 29.33
N SER A 315 -0.81 5.69 28.35
CA SER A 315 -0.66 6.16 26.97
C SER A 315 -1.08 7.63 26.84
N TRP A 316 -0.22 8.49 26.28
CA TRP A 316 -0.57 9.90 26.00
C TRP A 316 -1.85 10.04 25.15
N PHE A 317 -2.10 9.04 24.31
CA PHE A 317 -3.26 8.99 23.42
C PHE A 317 -4.56 8.61 24.14
N LEU A 318 -4.50 8.05 25.34
CA LEU A 318 -5.69 7.61 26.09
C LEU A 318 -5.97 8.47 27.35
N ASN A 319 -5.09 9.42 27.67
CA ASN A 319 -5.16 10.26 28.88
C ASN A 319 -5.47 11.72 28.60
#